data_AF-A0A843BAX2-F1
#
_entry.id   AF-A0A843BAX2-F1
#
_cell.length_a   1.000
_cell.length_b   1.000
_cell.length_c   1.000
_cell.angle_alpha   90.00
_cell.angle_beta   90.00
_cell.angle_gamma   90.00
#
_symmetry.space_group_name_H-M   'P 1'
#
loop_
_entity.id
_entity.type
_entity.pdbx_description
1 polymer ?
#
loop_
_entity_poly.entity_id
_entity_poly.type
_entity_poly.pdbx_seq_one_letter_code
_entity_poly.pdbx_strand_id
1 'polypeptide(L)'
;MIILEVGTKDYATDVVLVKKAMSQLESLLMIYNGYALGEPSSRFGWTFFQMAVKPELRQGIESRFADMIRRYGWGKPDTKFTKFLGDYLKARGCGVEVKPG
;
A
#
# COMPACT_ATOMS: atom_id res chain seq x y z
N MET A 1 13.09 -4.06 0.85
CA MET A 1 11.75 -4.28 1.43
C MET A 1 11.32 -2.97 2.06
N ILE A 2 10.04 -2.61 1.99
CA ILE A 2 9.50 -1.43 2.68
C ILE A 2 8.36 -1.87 3.60
N ILE A 3 8.29 -1.24 4.77
CA ILE A 3 7.22 -1.44 5.74
C ILE A 3 6.42 -0.14 5.78
N LEU A 4 5.10 -0.27 5.70
CA LEU A 4 4.16 0.84 5.66
C LEU A 4 3.14 0.68 6.79
N GLU A 5 2.87 1.75 7.53
CA GLU A 5 1.75 1.79 8.46
C GLU A 5 0.48 2.17 7.67
N VAL A 6 -0.56 1.34 7.80
CA VAL A 6 -1.89 1.57 7.22
C VAL A 6 -2.87 1.85 8.35
N GLY A 7 -3.53 3.00 8.31
CA GLY A 7 -4.57 3.39 9.26
C GLY A 7 -5.96 3.43 8.61
N THR A 8 -6.98 2.95 9.30
CA THR A 8 -8.39 3.02 8.87
C THR A 8 -9.33 3.22 10.05
N LYS A 9 -10.53 3.75 9.80
CA LYS A 9 -11.65 3.80 10.76
C LYS A 9 -12.63 2.63 10.61
N ASP A 10 -12.54 1.85 9.53
CA ASP A 10 -13.36 0.67 9.25
C ASP A 10 -12.49 -0.52 8.81
N TYR A 11 -11.82 -1.15 9.77
CA TYR A 11 -10.89 -2.25 9.50
C TYR A 11 -11.56 -3.44 8.81
N ALA A 12 -12.80 -3.78 9.19
CA ALA A 12 -13.51 -4.95 8.67
C ALA A 12 -13.72 -4.85 7.16
N THR A 13 -14.11 -3.66 6.68
CA THR A 13 -14.28 -3.40 5.25
C THR A 13 -12.94 -3.20 4.55
N ASP A 14 -12.09 -2.31 5.09
CA ASP A 14 -10.90 -1.87 4.38
C ASP A 14 -9.83 -2.95 4.25
N VAL A 15 -9.68 -3.86 5.21
CA VAL A 15 -8.69 -4.94 5.08
C VAL A 15 -8.99 -5.84 3.89
N VAL A 16 -10.27 -6.07 3.57
CA VAL A 16 -10.70 -6.86 2.41
C VAL A 16 -10.42 -6.10 1.12
N LEU A 17 -10.73 -4.80 1.08
CA LEU A 17 -10.48 -3.95 -0.09
C LEU A 17 -8.98 -3.79 -0.37
N VAL A 18 -8.17 -3.60 0.67
CA VAL A 18 -6.70 -3.55 0.58
C VAL A 18 -6.16 -4.87 0.03
N LYS A 19 -6.60 -6.02 0.57
CA LYS A 19 -6.16 -7.33 0.07
C LYS A 19 -6.52 -7.52 -1.40
N LYS A 20 -7.75 -7.16 -1.80
CA LYS A 20 -8.21 -7.21 -3.19
C LYS A 20 -7.36 -6.32 -4.10
N ALA A 21 -7.12 -5.07 -3.70
CA ALA A 21 -6.33 -4.10 -4.45
C ALA A 21 -4.87 -4.54 -4.66
N MET A 22 -4.27 -5.13 -3.62
CA MET A 22 -2.90 -5.66 -3.68
C MET A 22 -2.82 -6.95 -4.50
N SER A 23 -3.80 -7.85 -4.38
CA SER A 23 -3.90 -9.06 -5.23
C SER A 23 -4.03 -8.72 -6.71
N GLN A 24 -4.70 -7.61 -7.03
CA GLN A 24 -4.77 -7.09 -8.40
C GLN A 24 -3.41 -6.56 -8.90
N LEU A 25 -2.59 -5.93 -8.04
CA LEU A 25 -1.23 -5.54 -8.40
C LEU A 25 -0.36 -6.75 -8.67
N GLU A 26 -0.41 -7.74 -7.77
CA GLU A 26 0.27 -9.01 -7.90
C GLU A 26 -0.06 -9.70 -9.22
N SER A 27 -1.36 -9.81 -9.54
CA SER A 27 -1.84 -10.40 -10.80
C SER A 27 -1.38 -9.60 -12.03
N LEU A 28 -1.46 -8.27 -11.98
CA LEU A 28 -1.03 -7.39 -13.07
C LEU A 28 0.47 -7.51 -13.36
N LEU A 29 1.27 -7.78 -12.34
CA LEU A 29 2.72 -7.85 -12.42
C LEU A 29 3.24 -9.29 -12.53
N MET A 30 2.36 -10.29 -12.50
CA MET A 30 2.70 -11.72 -12.43
C MET A 30 3.62 -12.06 -11.23
N ILE A 31 3.40 -11.39 -10.11
CA ILE A 31 4.14 -11.58 -8.84
C ILE A 31 3.19 -12.19 -7.83
N TYR A 32 3.65 -13.21 -7.10
CA TYR A 32 2.85 -13.89 -6.09
C TYR A 32 3.48 -13.71 -4.70
N ASN A 33 2.66 -13.55 -3.67
CA ASN A 33 3.11 -13.36 -2.28
C ASN A 33 4.09 -12.18 -2.12
N GLY A 34 3.87 -11.09 -2.86
CA GLY A 34 4.65 -9.87 -2.88
C GLY A 34 4.38 -8.91 -1.72
N TYR A 35 3.35 -9.15 -0.91
CA TYR A 35 3.09 -8.37 0.31
C TYR A 35 2.57 -9.23 1.46
N ALA A 36 2.63 -8.70 2.68
CA ALA A 36 2.04 -9.28 3.87
C ALA A 36 1.44 -8.18 4.77
N LEU A 37 0.35 -8.52 5.47
CA LEU A 37 -0.25 -7.64 6.47
C LEU A 37 0.08 -8.16 7.86
N GLY A 38 0.48 -7.24 8.76
CA GLY A 38 0.67 -7.51 10.17
C GLY A 38 -0.63 -7.49 10.96
N GLU A 39 -0.53 -7.82 12.25
CA GLU A 39 -1.67 -7.77 13.16
C GLU A 39 -2.18 -6.34 13.34
N PRO A 40 -3.51 -6.14 13.42
CA PRO A 40 -4.08 -4.84 13.67
C PRO A 40 -3.98 -4.43 15.14
N SER A 41 -3.76 -3.14 15.38
CA SER A 41 -3.83 -2.50 16.69
C SER A 41 -4.79 -1.32 16.64
N SER A 42 -5.76 -1.28 17.54
CA SER A 42 -6.78 -0.23 17.58
C SER A 42 -6.50 0.79 18.67
N ARG A 43 -6.50 2.08 18.32
CA ARG A 43 -6.31 3.21 19.24
C ARG A 43 -7.09 4.44 18.76
N PHE A 44 -7.79 5.09 19.67
CA PHE A 44 -8.53 6.35 19.42
C PHE A 44 -9.48 6.32 18.20
N GLY A 45 -10.27 5.24 18.05
CA GLY A 45 -11.24 5.11 16.96
C GLY A 45 -10.62 4.84 15.59
N TRP A 46 -9.33 4.53 15.54
CA TRP A 46 -8.61 4.06 14.36
C TRP A 46 -8.03 2.67 14.62
N THR A 47 -7.88 1.90 13.55
CA THR A 47 -7.13 0.66 13.52
C THR A 47 -5.92 0.85 12.61
N PHE A 48 -4.75 0.46 13.12
CA PHE A 48 -3.47 0.53 12.42
C PHE A 48 -2.92 -0.87 12.22
N PHE A 49 -2.34 -1.15 11.07
CA PHE A 49 -1.66 -2.41 10.78
C PHE A 49 -0.49 -2.16 9.84
N GLN A 50 0.52 -3.02 9.93
CA GLN A 50 1.69 -2.93 9.07
C GLN A 50 1.42 -3.63 7.73
N MET A 51 1.95 -3.08 6.65
CA MET A 51 2.01 -3.71 5.34
C MET A 51 3.47 -3.80 4.91
N ALA A 52 3.97 -5.02 4.86
CA ALA A 52 5.29 -5.32 4.32
C ALA A 52 5.17 -5.53 2.81
N VAL A 53 5.89 -4.73 2.01
CA VAL A 53 5.99 -4.90 0.55
C VAL A 53 7.38 -5.42 0.20
N LYS A 54 7.42 -6.58 -0.44
CA LYS A 54 8.67 -7.22 -0.86
C LYS A 54 9.34 -6.46 -2.00
N PRO A 55 10.68 -6.52 -2.12
CA PRO A 55 11.42 -5.82 -3.16
C PRO A 55 10.89 -6.08 -4.57
N GLU A 56 10.49 -7.31 -4.88
CA GLU A 56 10.06 -7.73 -6.21
C GLU A 56 8.76 -7.02 -6.60
N LEU A 57 7.76 -7.03 -5.70
CA LEU A 57 6.50 -6.34 -5.92
C LEU A 57 6.70 -4.82 -6.00
N ARG A 58 7.53 -4.26 -5.11
CA ARG A 58 7.86 -2.84 -5.13
C ARG A 58 8.50 -2.43 -6.46
N GLN A 59 9.51 -3.15 -6.93
CA GLN A 59 10.20 -2.87 -8.19
C GLN A 59 9.25 -3.04 -9.38
N GLY A 60 8.39 -4.06 -9.37
CA GLY A 60 7.37 -4.26 -10.38
C GLY A 60 6.40 -3.07 -10.48
N ILE A 61 5.95 -2.56 -9.33
CA ILE A 61 5.10 -1.36 -9.25
C ILE A 61 5.88 -0.13 -9.74
N GLU A 62 7.09 0.10 -9.23
CA GLU A 62 7.92 1.26 -9.58
C GLU A 62 8.24 1.31 -11.08
N SER A 63 8.46 0.14 -11.71
CA SER A 63 8.66 0.02 -13.15
C SER A 63 7.37 0.25 -13.94
N ARG A 64 6.28 -0.45 -13.58
CA ARG A 64 5.00 -0.40 -14.30
C ARG A 64 4.33 0.97 -14.23
N PHE A 65 4.48 1.66 -13.10
CA PHE A 65 3.84 2.94 -12.83
C PHE A 65 4.84 4.09 -12.75
N ALA A 66 6.02 3.94 -13.36
CA ALA A 66 7.11 4.92 -13.30
C ALA A 66 6.64 6.34 -13.65
N ASP A 67 5.82 6.49 -14.70
CA ASP A 67 5.31 7.80 -15.12
C ASP A 67 4.32 8.42 -14.13
N MET A 68 3.55 7.59 -13.42
CA MET A 68 2.68 8.06 -12.34
C MET A 68 3.49 8.45 -11.11
N ILE A 69 4.44 7.60 -10.70
CA ILE A 69 5.30 7.81 -9.52
C ILE A 69 6.19 9.05 -9.70
N ARG A 70 6.66 9.33 -10.92
CA ARG A 70 7.43 10.55 -11.24
C ARG A 70 6.66 11.85 -10.97
N ARG A 71 5.32 11.83 -11.02
CA ARG A 71 4.47 13.01 -10.75
C ARG A 71 4.41 13.37 -9.27
N TYR A 72 4.80 12.45 -8.37
CA TYR A 72 4.93 12.73 -6.95
C TYR A 72 6.20 13.55 -6.70
N GLY A 73 6.17 14.84 -7.07
CA GLY A 73 7.16 15.92 -6.93
C GLY A 73 8.58 15.59 -6.41
N TRP A 74 9.06 16.39 -5.46
CA TRP A 74 10.36 16.19 -4.79
C TRP A 74 10.17 15.34 -3.53
N GLY A 75 11.09 14.39 -3.30
CA GLY A 75 11.05 13.50 -2.13
C GLY A 75 11.88 12.24 -2.33
N LYS A 76 12.19 11.54 -1.22
CA LYS A 76 12.89 10.25 -1.26
C LYS A 76 12.04 9.20 -2.01
N PRO A 77 12.66 8.24 -2.72
CA PRO A 77 11.93 7.19 -3.47
C PRO A 77 10.84 6.50 -2.64
N ASP A 78 11.14 6.16 -1.39
CA ASP A 78 10.20 5.51 -0.47
C ASP A 78 8.97 6.36 -0.18
N THR A 79 9.14 7.68 -0.03
CA THR A 79 8.02 8.61 0.18
C THR A 79 7.14 8.71 -1.06
N LYS A 80 7.73 8.69 -2.26
CA LYS A 80 6.96 8.71 -3.51
C LYS A 80 6.16 7.41 -3.66
N PHE A 81 6.79 6.27 -3.41
CA PHE A 81 6.13 4.97 -3.43
C PHE A 81 4.98 4.90 -2.43
N THR A 82 5.21 5.33 -1.19
CA THR A 82 4.18 5.38 -0.13
C THR A 82 2.96 6.21 -0.57
N LYS A 83 3.20 7.40 -1.12
CA LYS A 83 2.12 8.28 -1.60
C LYS A 83 1.36 7.65 -2.77
N PHE A 84 2.08 7.11 -3.75
CA PHE A 84 1.48 6.39 -4.87
C PHE A 84 0.59 5.24 -4.39
N LEU A 85 1.09 4.40 -3.47
CA LEU A 85 0.34 3.27 -2.98
C LEU A 85 -0.90 3.70 -2.19
N GLY A 86 -0.78 4.75 -1.38
CA GLY A 86 -1.92 5.35 -0.68
C GLY A 86 -3.01 5.83 -1.63
N ASP A 87 -2.65 6.58 -2.67
CA ASP A 87 -3.61 7.05 -3.68
C ASP A 87 -4.19 5.90 -4.52
N TYR A 88 -3.37 4.91 -4.85
CA TYR A 88 -3.80 3.70 -5.55
C TYR A 88 -4.87 2.93 -4.77
N LEU A 89 -4.73 2.81 -3.45
CA LEU A 89 -5.70 2.16 -2.57
C LEU A 89 -6.98 3.00 -2.44
N LYS A 90 -6.85 4.32 -2.26
CA LYS A 90 -8.00 5.24 -2.24
C LYS A 90 -8.82 5.19 -3.53
N ALA A 91 -8.16 5.16 -4.69
CA ALA A 91 -8.80 5.01 -5.99
C ALA A 91 -9.56 3.68 -6.15
N ARG A 92 -9.31 2.69 -5.28
CA ARG A 92 -10.03 1.40 -5.21
C ARG A 92 -11.08 1.33 -4.11
N GLY A 93 -11.41 2.48 -3.53
CA GLY A 93 -12.43 2.60 -2.49
C GLY A 93 -11.94 2.28 -1.08
N CYS A 94 -10.64 2.10 -0.86
CA CYS A 94 -10.11 1.88 0.48
C CYS A 94 -10.12 3.20 1.27
N GLY A 95 -10.78 3.21 2.43
CA GLY A 95 -10.83 4.32 3.39
C GLY A 95 -9.57 4.46 4.25
N VAL A 96 -8.38 4.28 3.65
CA VAL A 96 -7.12 4.14 4.39
C VAL A 96 -6.19 5.35 4.27
N GLU A 97 -5.40 5.58 5.32
CA GLU A 97 -4.17 6.38 5.29
C GLU A 97 -2.95 5.46 5.24
N VAL A 98 -1.95 5.80 4.43
CA VAL A 98 -0.70 5.04 4.32
C VAL A 98 0.48 5.97 4.63
N LYS A 99 1.37 5.53 5.51
CA LYS A 99 2.57 6.26 5.93
C LYS A 99 3.78 5.32 5.94
N PRO A 100 5.02 5.84 5.87
CA PRO A 100 6.20 5.03 6.17
C PRO A 100 6.05 4.44 7.58
N GLY A 101 6.25 3.13 7.71
CA GLY A 101 6.14 2.39 8.97
C GLY A 101 7.43 2.37 9.77
#